data_AF-A0A943X6Z6-F1
#
_entry.id   AF-A0A943X6Z6-F1
#
_cell.length_a   1.000
_cell.length_b   1.000
_cell.length_c   1.000
_cell.angle_alpha   90.00
_cell.angle_beta   90.00
_cell.angle_gamma   90.00
#
_symmetry.space_group_name_H-M   'P 1'
#
loop_
_entity.id
_entity.type
_entity.pdbx_description
1 polymer ?
#
loop_
_entity_poly.entity_id
_entity_poly.type
_entity_poly.pdbx_seq_one_letter_code
_entity_poly.pdbx_strand_id
1 'polypeptide(L)'
;MDVLIVMCLGIIVGRFIVPNSAKKRSELTSLICTFILILSMGIKLGKNENFLNDLSTLGLSSLLFFLIPTVLSIIIVFILTKKFMIKKNTAQEEEVDE
;
A
#
# COMPACT_ATOMS: atom_id res chain seq x y z
N MET A 1 -19.13 3.71 -4.05
CA MET A 1 -19.40 2.54 -4.92
C MET A 1 -18.72 2.71 -6.28
N ASP A 2 -18.65 3.94 -6.79
CA ASP A 2 -18.11 4.29 -8.10
C ASP A 2 -16.65 3.90 -8.30
N VAL A 3 -15.81 4.05 -7.27
CA VAL A 3 -14.39 3.68 -7.32
C VAL A 3 -14.21 2.19 -7.59
N LEU A 4 -15.01 1.33 -6.95
CA LEU A 4 -14.96 -0.12 -7.18
C LEU A 4 -15.40 -0.48 -8.60
N ILE A 5 -16.43 0.19 -9.12
CA ILE A 5 -16.92 0.00 -10.50
C ILE A 5 -15.84 0.40 -11.51
N VAL A 6 -15.17 1.53 -11.29
CA VAL A 6 -14.07 2.02 -12.15
C VAL A 6 -12.86 1.08 -12.10
N MET A 7 -12.49 0.54 -10.92
CA MET A 7 -11.42 -0.46 -10.82
C MET A 7 -11.77 -1.75 -11.59
N CYS A 8 -13.02 -2.21 -11.48
CA CYS A 8 -13.49 -3.41 -12.17
C CYS A 8 -13.49 -3.23 -13.69
N LEU A 9 -13.96 -2.08 -14.19
CA LEU A 9 -13.90 -1.70 -15.60
C LEU A 9 -12.45 -1.61 -16.10
N GLY A 10 -11.54 -1.04 -15.30
CA GLY A 10 -10.12 -0.96 -15.64
C GLY A 10 -9.49 -2.33 -15.89
N ILE A 11 -9.84 -3.34 -15.07
CA ILE A 11 -9.35 -4.72 -15.23
C ILE A 11 -9.88 -5.36 -16.52
N ILE A 12 -11.17 -5.17 -16.82
CA ILE A 12 -11.82 -5.73 -18.02
C ILE A 12 -11.23 -5.14 -19.30
N VAL A 13 -11.10 -3.81 -19.34
CA VAL A 13 -10.51 -3.09 -20.48
C VAL A 13 -9.04 -3.45 -20.63
N GLY A 14 -8.28 -3.50 -19.54
CA GLY A 14 -6.87 -3.91 -19.55
C GLY A 14 -6.64 -5.32 -20.11
N ARG A 15 -7.56 -6.26 -19.84
CA ARG A 15 -7.50 -7.62 -20.39
C ARG A 15 -7.83 -7.69 -21.89
N PHE A 16 -8.72 -6.84 -22.37
CA PHE A 16 -9.20 -6.86 -23.76
C PHE A 16 -8.27 -6.11 -24.73
N ILE A 17 -7.57 -5.06 -24.26
CA ILE A 17 -6.81 -4.13 -25.10
C ILE A 17 -5.31 -4.43 -25.22
N VAL A 18 -4.77 -5.46 -24.53
CA VAL A 18 -3.33 -5.79 -24.56
C VAL A 18 -3.05 -7.01 -25.46
N PRO A 19 -2.83 -6.83 -26.78
CA PRO A 19 -2.23 -7.85 -27.62
C PRO A 19 -0.69 -7.86 -27.47
N ASN A 20 -0.09 -9.03 -27.73
CA ASN A 20 1.32 -9.37 -27.47
C ASN A 20 2.35 -8.43 -28.15
N SER A 21 1.95 -7.68 -29.18
CA SER A 21 2.81 -6.74 -29.92
C SER A 21 2.84 -5.30 -29.35
N ALA A 22 1.98 -4.97 -28.37
CA ALA A 22 1.96 -3.65 -27.73
C ALA A 22 2.94 -3.53 -26.55
N LYS A 23 3.57 -4.65 -26.14
CA LYS A 23 4.41 -4.75 -24.94
C LYS A 23 5.57 -3.74 -24.88
N LYS A 24 6.13 -3.34 -26.03
CA LYS A 24 7.20 -2.32 -26.13
C LYS A 24 6.70 -0.88 -26.07
N ARG A 25 5.45 -0.59 -26.49
CA ARG A 25 4.88 0.77 -26.43
C ARG A 25 4.26 1.07 -25.07
N SER A 26 3.74 0.06 -24.37
CA SER A 26 3.19 0.20 -23.02
C SER A 26 4.19 0.77 -22.01
N GLU A 27 5.46 0.36 -22.09
CA GLU A 27 6.53 0.85 -21.21
C GLU A 27 6.80 2.35 -21.44
N LEU A 28 6.97 2.75 -22.70
CA LEU A 28 7.21 4.16 -23.05
C LEU A 28 6.01 5.04 -22.70
N THR A 29 4.78 4.59 -22.97
CA THR A 29 3.56 5.32 -22.60
C THR A 29 3.43 5.44 -21.08
N SER A 30 3.74 4.38 -20.32
CA SER A 30 3.72 4.45 -18.86
C SER A 30 4.78 5.42 -18.34
N LEU A 31 5.99 5.41 -18.91
CA LEU A 31 7.08 6.30 -18.50
C LEU A 31 6.74 7.77 -18.80
N ILE A 32 6.22 8.07 -20.01
CA ILE A 32 5.77 9.42 -20.37
C ILE A 32 4.62 9.87 -19.46
N CYS A 33 3.66 8.99 -19.17
CA CYS A 33 2.54 9.29 -18.27
C CYS A 33 3.03 9.58 -16.85
N THR A 34 3.90 8.72 -16.31
CA THR A 34 4.54 8.93 -15.00
C THR A 34 5.31 10.24 -14.96
N PHE A 35 6.05 10.56 -16.03
CA PHE A 35 6.80 11.81 -16.11
C PHE A 35 5.88 13.03 -16.10
N ILE A 36 4.79 13.01 -16.89
CA ILE A 36 3.79 14.08 -16.90
C ILE A 36 3.13 14.23 -15.53
N LEU A 37 2.78 13.12 -14.86
CA LEU A 37 2.17 13.14 -13.53
C LEU A 37 3.09 13.73 -12.46
N ILE A 38 4.36 13.30 -12.43
CA ILE A 38 5.38 13.83 -11.53
C ILE A 38 5.57 15.33 -11.79
N LEU A 39 5.69 15.74 -13.06
CA LEU A 39 5.82 17.14 -13.43
C LEU A 39 4.61 17.97 -12.99
N SER A 40 3.39 17.46 -13.23
CA SER A 40 2.15 18.14 -12.86
C SER A 40 2.02 18.32 -11.34
N MET A 41 2.37 17.29 -10.57
CA MET A 41 2.44 17.38 -9.11
C MET A 41 3.54 18.36 -8.68
N GLY A 42 4.73 18.29 -9.26
CA GLY A 42 5.85 19.20 -8.97
C GLY A 42 5.51 20.68 -9.20
N ILE A 43 4.83 21.01 -10.30
CA ILE A 43 4.37 22.39 -10.60
C ILE A 43 3.35 22.86 -9.55
N LYS A 44 2.40 21.99 -9.17
CA LYS A 44 1.42 22.32 -8.12
C LYS A 44 2.09 22.59 -6.77
N LEU A 45 3.13 21.83 -6.45
CA LEU A 45 3.92 21.98 -5.23
C LEU A 45 4.77 23.26 -5.26
N GLY A 46 5.43 23.57 -6.37
CA GLY A 46 6.26 24.78 -6.52
C GLY A 46 5.46 26.09 -6.54
N LYS A 47 4.18 26.04 -6.93
CA LYS A 47 3.27 27.20 -6.90
C LYS A 47 2.73 27.50 -5.48
N ASN A 48 2.91 26.59 -4.53
CA ASN A 48 2.45 26.76 -3.16
C ASN A 48 3.58 27.28 -2.29
N GLU A 49 3.54 28.56 -1.93
CA GLU A 49 4.52 29.21 -1.04
C GLU A 49 4.58 28.59 0.37
N ASN A 50 3.49 27.98 0.82
CA ASN A 50 3.39 27.28 2.11
C ASN A 50 3.74 25.78 2.05
N PHE A 51 4.17 25.26 0.88
CA PHE A 51 4.39 23.83 0.68
C PHE A 51 5.37 23.19 1.68
N LEU A 52 6.42 23.92 2.07
CA LEU A 52 7.43 23.43 3.03
C LEU A 52 6.85 23.32 4.45
N ASN A 53 5.97 24.25 4.83
CA ASN A 53 5.29 24.23 6.12
C ASN A 53 4.23 23.12 6.14
N ASP A 54 3.46 23.01 5.05
CA ASP A 54 2.49 21.93 4.84
C ASP A 54 3.18 20.55 4.84
N LEU A 55 4.34 20.40 4.19
CA LEU A 55 5.15 19.18 4.22
C LEU A 55 5.62 18.83 5.63
N SER A 56 6.04 19.80 6.41
CA SER A 56 6.51 19.57 7.79
C SER A 56 5.37 19.06 8.67
N THR A 57 4.20 19.71 8.61
CA THR A 57 3.03 19.29 9.39
C THR A 57 2.41 17.97 8.88
N LEU A 58 2.32 17.79 7.56
CA LEU A 58 1.86 16.55 6.93
C LEU A 58 2.85 15.41 7.20
N GLY A 59 4.14 15.67 7.16
CA GLY A 59 5.19 14.68 7.45
C GLY A 59 5.15 14.20 8.88
N LEU A 60 5.01 15.12 9.85
CA LEU A 60 4.87 14.77 11.25
C LEU A 60 3.57 13.99 11.51
N SER A 61 2.46 14.45 10.92
CA SER A 61 1.16 13.77 11.03
C SER A 61 1.21 12.37 10.41
N SER A 62 1.86 12.22 9.27
CA SER A 62 2.00 10.95 8.56
C SER A 62 2.92 9.98 9.32
N LEU A 63 3.98 10.47 9.95
CA LEU A 63 4.82 9.65 10.83
C LEU A 63 4.03 9.13 12.02
N LEU A 64 3.21 9.98 12.64
CA LEU A 64 2.37 9.60 13.77
C LEU A 64 1.32 8.57 13.33
N PHE A 65 0.69 8.78 12.16
CA PHE A 65 -0.28 7.86 11.56
C PHE A 65 0.36 6.57 11.02
N PHE A 66 1.66 6.55 10.75
CA PHE A 66 2.38 5.32 10.40
C PHE A 66 2.80 4.55 11.65
N LEU A 67 3.34 5.25 12.64
CA LEU A 67 3.93 4.64 13.82
C LEU A 67 2.87 3.98 14.71
N ILE A 68 1.73 4.64 14.93
CA ILE A 68 0.64 4.10 15.77
C ILE A 68 0.12 2.75 15.25
N PRO A 69 -0.38 2.63 13.99
CA PRO A 69 -0.88 1.36 13.49
C PRO A 69 0.23 0.34 13.27
N THR A 70 1.48 0.74 13.00
CA THR A 70 2.60 -0.20 12.92
C THR A 70 2.88 -0.85 14.27
N VAL A 71 3.03 -0.05 15.33
CA VAL A 71 3.26 -0.56 16.69
C VAL A 71 2.06 -1.41 17.15
N LEU A 72 0.84 -0.95 16.90
CA LEU A 72 -0.38 -1.68 17.23
C LEU A 72 -0.47 -3.01 16.46
N SER A 73 -0.13 -3.03 15.17
CA SER A 73 -0.04 -4.25 14.37
C SER A 73 0.98 -5.23 14.94
N ILE A 74 2.18 -4.76 15.30
CA ILE A 74 3.22 -5.59 15.92
C ILE A 74 2.75 -6.17 17.25
N ILE A 75 2.13 -5.37 18.12
CA ILE A 75 1.60 -5.83 19.42
C ILE A 75 0.54 -6.91 19.22
N ILE A 76 -0.41 -6.69 18.30
CA ILE A 76 -1.46 -7.67 17.99
C ILE A 76 -0.85 -8.97 17.48
N VAL A 77 0.08 -8.91 16.53
CA VAL A 77 0.76 -10.09 15.98
C VAL A 77 1.55 -10.81 17.07
N PHE A 78 2.21 -10.09 17.98
CA PHE A 78 2.94 -10.68 19.10
C PHE A 78 2.01 -11.38 20.08
N ILE A 79 0.89 -10.76 20.46
CA ILE A 79 -0.13 -11.38 21.33
C ILE A 79 -0.71 -12.62 20.63
N LEU A 80 -1.06 -12.53 19.35
CA LEU A 80 -1.57 -13.67 18.59
C LEU A 80 -0.54 -14.78 18.51
N THR A 81 0.71 -14.48 18.18
CA THR A 81 1.80 -15.45 18.13
C THR A 81 1.99 -16.12 19.48
N LYS A 82 2.05 -15.36 20.57
CA LYS A 82 2.22 -15.90 21.92
C LYS A 82 1.01 -16.75 22.35
N LYS A 83 -0.21 -16.30 22.10
CA LYS A 83 -1.45 -16.99 22.51
C LYS A 83 -1.79 -18.20 21.64
N PHE A 84 -1.45 -18.15 20.35
CA PHE A 84 -1.79 -19.18 19.37
C PHE A 84 -0.70 -20.25 19.22
N MET A 85 0.59 -19.87 19.35
CA MET A 85 1.71 -20.79 19.15
C MET A 85 2.18 -21.47 20.44
N ILE A 86 2.02 -20.85 21.62
CA ILE A 86 2.33 -21.52 22.91
C ILE A 86 1.25 -22.55 23.27
N LYS A 87 -0.02 -22.29 22.93
CA LYS A 87 -1.10 -23.26 23.16
C LYS A 87 -0.88 -24.58 22.40
N LYS A 88 -0.13 -24.53 21.30
CA LYS A 88 0.18 -25.73 20.50
C LYS A 88 1.29 -26.60 21.09
N ASN A 89 2.09 -26.07 22.03
CA ASN A 89 3.15 -26.84 22.69
C ASN A 89 2.63 -27.56 23.94
N THR A 90 1.69 -26.96 24.70
CA THR A 90 1.09 -27.63 25.87
C THR A 90 0.13 -28.76 25.48
N ALA A 91 -0.55 -28.66 24.33
CA ALA A 91 -1.41 -29.74 23.84
C ALA A 91 -0.63 -30.96 23.30
N GLN A 92 0.69 -30.85 23.11
CA GLN A 92 1.53 -31.95 22.63
C GLN A 92 2.21 -32.70 23.80
N GLU A 93 2.17 -32.16 25.01
CA GLU A 93 2.71 -32.78 26.24
C GLU A 93 1.65 -33.60 27.00
N GLU A 94 0.35 -33.37 26.77
CA GLU A 94 -0.75 -34.15 27.39
C GLU A 94 -1.12 -35.44 26.61
N GLU A 95 -0.66 -35.65 25.38
CA GLU A 95 -0.94 -36.89 24.60
C GLU A 95 0.15 -37.97 24.72
N VAL A 96 1.23 -37.75 25.47
CA VAL A 96 2.33 -38.72 25.65
C VAL A 96 2.24 -39.46 27.01
N ASP A 97 1.34 -39.04 27.89
CA ASP A 97 1.09 -39.63 29.22
C ASP A 97 -0.35 -40.23 29.36
N GLU A 98 -0.95 -40.71 28.25
CA GLU A 98 -2.11 -41.63 28.25
C GLU A 98 -1.77 -42.95 27.53
#